data_AF-A0A498EJP1-F1
#
_entry.id   AF-A0A498EJP1-F1
#
_cell.length_a   1.000
_cell.length_b   1.000
_cell.length_c   1.000
_cell.angle_alpha   90.00
_cell.angle_beta   90.00
_cell.angle_gamma   90.00
#
_symmetry.space_group_name_H-M   'P 1'
#
loop_
_entity.id
_entity.type
_entity.pdbx_description
1 polymer ?
#
loop_
_entity_poly.entity_id
_entity_poly.type
_entity_poly.pdbx_seq_one_letter_code
_entity_poly.pdbx_strand_id
1 'polypeptide(L)'
;MAIPLDEFRVPVVAYAVTNGEPRITATNGAFESVFESPSPETPVTAIFERFSLVNSTGDENPVTHLIRGDSVGMYLDGGGSGGPFFARILSSDGDTGYVVFRDANEFPGIAGTPAVDPVSSVISHDLRNPLDVAKAHLRAARETGDTEHFDAVADAHERMERIIRDVLTISRDRTVLDPTGNVSIEAAAKDAWQSVDTEYATLDVADTLPTATADSGRVQRLFENLFRNAVEHGATADQTLSDDSAGSDSTSSRAANSARAVTVTVGALENGFYVADDGPGIPAGERAVVFEPGYSTREGGTGLGLAIVERIVVAHGWELTLTTAANGGTRVEVWF
;
A
#
# COMPACT_ATOMS: atom_id res chain seq x y z
N MET A 1 -18.23 -16.46 -15.19
CA MET A 1 -17.72 -16.85 -16.52
C MET A 1 -16.25 -17.16 -16.31
N ALA A 2 -15.80 -18.36 -16.66
CA ALA A 2 -14.43 -18.81 -16.41
C ALA A 2 -13.43 -17.98 -17.26
N ILE A 3 -12.41 -17.41 -16.62
CA ILE A 3 -11.33 -16.68 -17.30
C ILE A 3 -10.47 -17.70 -18.07
N PRO A 4 -10.25 -17.54 -19.38
CA PRO A 4 -9.35 -18.43 -20.12
C PRO A 4 -7.95 -18.44 -19.50
N LEU A 5 -7.38 -19.64 -19.28
CA LEU A 5 -6.07 -19.80 -18.64
C LEU A 5 -4.94 -19.03 -19.34
N ASP A 6 -5.05 -18.86 -20.65
CA ASP A 6 -4.05 -18.16 -21.48
C ASP A 6 -4.07 -16.63 -21.30
N GLU A 7 -5.09 -16.06 -20.66
CA GLU A 7 -5.11 -14.63 -20.31
C GLU A 7 -4.17 -14.31 -19.14
N PHE A 8 -3.86 -15.30 -18.29
CA PHE A 8 -2.91 -15.15 -17.21
C PHE A 8 -1.48 -15.22 -17.73
N ARG A 9 -0.72 -14.14 -17.55
CA ARG A 9 0.73 -14.08 -17.87
C ARG A 9 1.63 -14.69 -16.80
N VAL A 10 1.05 -15.04 -15.67
CA VAL A 10 1.73 -15.63 -14.51
C VAL A 10 1.35 -17.11 -14.39
N PRO A 11 2.15 -17.94 -13.70
CA PRO A 11 1.80 -19.32 -13.43
C PRO A 11 0.40 -19.45 -12.82
N VAL A 12 -0.49 -20.23 -13.44
CA VAL A 12 -1.84 -20.49 -12.91
C VAL A 12 -2.27 -21.94 -13.10
N VAL A 13 -3.05 -22.41 -12.13
CA VAL A 13 -3.67 -23.74 -12.10
C VAL A 13 -5.17 -23.56 -11.97
N ALA A 14 -5.95 -24.13 -12.88
CA ALA A 14 -7.39 -24.27 -12.71
C ALA A 14 -7.71 -25.54 -11.90
N TYR A 15 -8.70 -25.45 -11.03
CA TYR A 15 -9.17 -26.57 -10.22
C TYR A 15 -10.69 -26.66 -10.21
N ALA A 16 -11.18 -27.87 -9.93
CA ALA A 16 -12.58 -28.15 -9.62
C ALA A 16 -12.68 -29.04 -8.39
N VAL A 17 -13.66 -28.77 -7.53
CA VAL A 17 -13.93 -29.54 -6.32
C VAL A 17 -14.81 -30.74 -6.70
N THR A 18 -14.24 -31.94 -6.69
CA THR A 18 -14.96 -33.18 -6.98
C THR A 18 -14.97 -34.05 -5.74
N ASN A 19 -16.16 -34.42 -5.25
CA ASN A 19 -16.34 -35.21 -4.02
C ASN A 19 -15.68 -34.59 -2.77
N GLY A 20 -15.66 -33.26 -2.67
CA GLY A 20 -15.06 -32.54 -1.54
C GLY A 20 -13.54 -32.45 -1.59
N GLU A 21 -12.92 -32.75 -2.74
CA GLU A 21 -11.48 -32.64 -2.95
C GLU A 21 -11.18 -31.75 -4.17
N PRO A 22 -10.37 -30.69 -4.02
CA PRO A 22 -9.97 -29.84 -5.14
C PRO A 22 -8.97 -30.58 -6.03
N ARG A 23 -9.33 -30.78 -7.30
CA ARG A 23 -8.53 -31.47 -8.31
C ARG A 23 -8.17 -30.53 -9.45
N ILE A 24 -6.94 -30.66 -9.93
CA ILE A 24 -6.40 -29.85 -11.03
C ILE A 24 -7.09 -30.25 -12.33
N THR A 25 -7.69 -29.27 -12.99
CA THR A 25 -8.33 -29.47 -14.30
C THR A 25 -7.42 -29.06 -15.45
N ALA A 26 -6.62 -28.00 -15.28
CA ALA A 26 -5.67 -27.52 -16.28
C ALA A 26 -4.62 -26.57 -15.68
N THR A 27 -3.53 -26.33 -16.42
CA THR A 27 -2.45 -25.38 -16.10
C THR A 27 -2.13 -24.55 -17.35
N ASN A 28 -1.59 -23.34 -17.18
CA ASN A 28 -1.11 -22.53 -18.32
C ASN A 28 0.39 -22.74 -18.58
N GLY A 29 0.87 -22.31 -19.75
CA GLY A 29 2.29 -22.46 -20.12
C GLY A 29 3.28 -21.77 -19.18
N ALA A 30 2.88 -20.68 -18.52
CA ALA A 30 3.72 -20.04 -17.51
C ALA A 30 3.94 -20.97 -16.29
N PHE A 31 2.91 -21.70 -15.87
CA PHE A 31 3.03 -22.68 -14.80
C PHE A 31 3.99 -23.80 -15.18
N GLU A 32 3.87 -24.34 -16.38
CA GLU A 32 4.74 -25.42 -16.88
C GLU A 32 6.21 -25.01 -17.01
N SER A 33 6.47 -23.70 -17.17
CA SER A 33 7.83 -23.16 -17.27
C SER A 33 8.55 -23.07 -15.91
N VAL A 34 7.78 -23.01 -14.82
CA VAL A 34 8.28 -22.82 -13.45
C VAL A 34 8.18 -24.11 -12.64
N PHE A 35 7.10 -24.86 -12.82
CA PHE A 35 6.80 -26.08 -12.07
C PHE A 35 6.66 -27.28 -13.00
N GLU A 36 6.99 -28.47 -12.50
CA GLU A 36 6.69 -29.71 -13.23
C GLU A 36 5.16 -29.87 -13.36
N SER A 37 4.68 -29.96 -14.60
CA SER A 37 3.25 -30.08 -14.91
C SER A 37 2.63 -31.31 -14.23
N PRO A 38 1.66 -31.12 -13.32
CA PRO A 38 0.93 -32.22 -12.72
C PRO A 38 0.03 -32.89 -13.77
N SER A 39 -0.28 -34.18 -13.56
CA SER A 39 -1.28 -34.85 -14.39
C SER A 39 -2.67 -34.26 -14.11
N PRO A 40 -3.57 -34.18 -15.11
CA PRO A 40 -4.97 -33.84 -14.86
C PRO A 40 -5.58 -34.73 -13.78
N GLU A 41 -6.54 -34.20 -13.01
CA GLU A 41 -7.17 -34.85 -11.85
C GLU A 41 -6.27 -35.03 -10.62
N THR A 42 -5.01 -34.59 -10.67
CA THR A 42 -4.14 -34.60 -9.47
C THR A 42 -4.74 -33.68 -8.40
N PRO A 43 -4.74 -34.07 -7.11
CA PRO A 43 -5.16 -33.18 -6.04
C PRO A 43 -4.32 -31.89 -5.99
N VAL A 44 -4.95 -30.75 -5.76
CA VAL A 44 -4.23 -29.45 -5.64
C VAL A 44 -3.23 -29.48 -4.48
N THR A 45 -3.47 -30.30 -3.44
CA THR A 45 -2.52 -30.55 -2.34
C THR A 45 -1.15 -30.99 -2.81
N ALA A 46 -1.07 -31.75 -3.91
CA ALA A 46 0.20 -32.23 -4.44
C ALA A 46 1.11 -31.09 -4.92
N ILE A 47 0.55 -29.91 -5.23
CA ILE A 47 1.34 -28.70 -5.49
C ILE A 47 1.87 -28.13 -4.18
N PHE A 48 1.03 -28.03 -3.15
CA PHE A 48 1.41 -27.47 -1.85
C PHE A 48 2.45 -28.31 -1.11
N GLU A 49 2.40 -29.63 -1.26
CA GLU A 49 3.40 -30.57 -0.70
C GLU A 49 4.81 -30.36 -1.27
N ARG A 50 4.96 -29.63 -2.38
CA ARG A 50 6.26 -29.27 -2.95
C ARG A 50 6.96 -28.14 -2.20
N PHE A 51 6.29 -27.51 -1.24
CA PHE A 51 6.80 -26.40 -0.45
C PHE A 51 6.91 -26.84 1.01
N SER A 52 7.97 -26.41 1.70
CA SER A 52 8.27 -26.79 3.08
C SER A 52 7.44 -25.99 4.09
N LEU A 53 6.97 -24.80 3.70
CA LEU A 53 6.11 -23.91 4.46
C LEU A 53 5.02 -23.38 3.54
N VAL A 54 3.77 -23.62 3.95
CA VAL A 54 2.57 -23.03 3.35
C VAL A 54 1.86 -22.26 4.44
N ASN A 55 1.87 -20.94 4.33
CA ASN A 55 1.19 -20.08 5.29
C ASN A 55 0.02 -19.38 4.59
N SER A 56 -1.20 -19.77 4.94
CA SER A 56 -2.41 -19.17 4.40
C SER A 56 -2.82 -17.96 5.24
N THR A 57 -3.57 -17.02 4.67
CA THR A 57 -4.08 -15.88 5.46
C THR A 57 -5.17 -16.28 6.48
N GLY A 58 -5.53 -17.56 6.59
CA GLY A 58 -6.39 -18.12 7.64
C GLY A 58 -5.66 -19.14 8.53
N ASP A 59 -6.13 -19.32 9.77
CA ASP A 59 -5.68 -20.38 10.70
C ASP A 59 -6.10 -21.80 10.25
N GLU A 60 -6.70 -21.89 9.05
CA GLU A 60 -7.23 -23.11 8.44
C GLU A 60 -6.32 -23.60 7.30
N ASN A 61 -6.47 -24.88 6.96
CA ASN A 61 -5.69 -25.50 5.89
C ASN A 61 -6.04 -24.87 4.52
N PRO A 62 -5.04 -24.57 3.65
CA PRO A 62 -5.22 -24.13 2.26
C PRO A 62 -6.32 -24.84 1.47
N VAL A 63 -6.45 -26.16 1.69
CA VAL A 63 -7.44 -27.01 1.02
C VAL A 63 -8.87 -26.63 1.41
N THR A 64 -9.08 -26.23 2.66
CA THR A 64 -10.38 -25.78 3.15
C THR A 64 -10.87 -24.55 2.39
N HIS A 65 -9.97 -23.61 2.11
CA HIS A 65 -10.28 -22.41 1.33
C HIS A 65 -10.62 -22.74 -0.13
N LEU A 66 -9.91 -23.71 -0.74
CA LEU A 66 -10.23 -24.19 -2.10
C LEU A 66 -11.63 -24.80 -2.18
N ILE A 67 -12.02 -25.59 -1.17
CA ILE A 67 -13.35 -26.24 -1.09
C ILE A 67 -14.47 -25.22 -0.87
N ARG A 68 -14.22 -24.18 -0.08
CA ARG A 68 -15.21 -23.12 0.20
C ARG A 68 -15.31 -22.07 -0.91
N GLY A 69 -14.32 -22.02 -1.82
CA GLY A 69 -14.22 -20.96 -2.82
C GLY A 69 -13.79 -19.62 -2.21
N ASP A 70 -13.05 -19.64 -1.11
CA ASP A 70 -12.56 -18.42 -0.47
C ASP A 70 -11.45 -17.80 -1.31
N SER A 71 -11.49 -16.48 -1.47
CA SER A 71 -10.41 -15.74 -2.14
C SER A 71 -9.30 -15.42 -1.14
N VAL A 72 -8.33 -16.33 -1.03
CA VAL A 72 -7.27 -16.32 -0.01
C VAL A 72 -5.89 -16.29 -0.64
N GLY A 73 -4.98 -15.51 -0.03
CA GLY A 73 -3.56 -15.47 -0.36
C GLY A 73 -2.76 -16.46 0.49
N MET A 74 -1.69 -17.00 -0.07
CA MET A 74 -0.82 -17.99 0.56
C MET A 74 0.63 -17.70 0.23
N TYR A 75 1.50 -17.72 1.23
CA TYR A 75 2.94 -17.72 1.03
C TYR A 75 3.46 -19.16 0.96
N LEU A 76 4.23 -19.45 -0.08
CA LEU A 76 4.86 -20.73 -0.35
C LEU A 76 6.36 -20.53 -0.31
N ASP A 77 7.06 -21.18 0.62
CA ASP A 77 8.52 -21.06 0.68
C ASP A 77 9.17 -21.83 -0.48
N GLY A 78 10.24 -21.30 -1.06
CA GLY A 78 10.81 -21.85 -2.30
C GLY A 78 11.57 -23.16 -2.18
N GLY A 79 11.25 -24.01 -1.21
CA GLY A 79 11.99 -25.21 -0.78
C GLY A 79 12.18 -26.28 -1.87
N GLY A 80 12.98 -25.99 -2.90
CA GLY A 80 13.37 -26.89 -3.99
C GLY A 80 12.70 -26.61 -5.35
N SER A 81 11.72 -25.72 -5.42
CA SER A 81 10.82 -25.57 -6.59
C SER A 81 10.94 -24.25 -7.35
N GLY A 82 12.08 -23.55 -7.25
CA GLY A 82 12.37 -22.37 -8.10
C GLY A 82 12.18 -20.99 -7.46
N GLY A 83 11.89 -20.89 -6.16
CA GLY A 83 11.81 -19.60 -5.43
C GLY A 83 10.57 -19.53 -4.53
N PRO A 84 10.53 -18.60 -3.55
CA PRO A 84 9.30 -18.37 -2.80
C PRO A 84 8.21 -17.82 -3.72
N PHE A 85 6.97 -18.26 -3.52
CA PHE A 85 5.82 -17.81 -4.31
C PHE A 85 4.72 -17.25 -3.41
N PHE A 86 3.97 -16.28 -3.93
CA PHE A 86 2.68 -15.92 -3.39
C PHE A 86 1.59 -16.54 -4.29
N ALA A 87 0.74 -17.37 -3.71
CA ALA A 87 -0.37 -18.02 -4.39
C ALA A 87 -1.70 -17.38 -3.97
N ARG A 88 -2.61 -17.14 -4.91
CA ARG A 88 -3.96 -16.61 -4.65
C ARG A 88 -5.02 -17.54 -5.21
N ILE A 89 -6.02 -17.84 -4.40
CA ILE A 89 -7.22 -18.58 -4.83
C ILE A 89 -8.21 -17.57 -5.41
N LEU A 90 -8.68 -17.83 -6.62
CA LEU A 90 -9.75 -17.09 -7.27
C LEU A 90 -10.90 -18.07 -7.52
N SER A 91 -12.05 -17.88 -6.87
CA SER A 91 -13.23 -18.71 -7.14
C SER A 91 -13.97 -18.22 -8.39
N SER A 92 -14.37 -19.14 -9.26
CA SER A 92 -15.15 -18.83 -10.47
C SER A 92 -16.66 -19.08 -10.28
N ASP A 93 -17.03 -20.17 -9.60
CA ASP A 93 -18.44 -20.58 -9.40
C ASP A 93 -18.67 -21.47 -8.16
N GLY A 94 -17.90 -21.27 -7.08
CA GLY A 94 -18.05 -22.01 -5.81
C GLY A 94 -17.41 -23.39 -5.81
N ASP A 95 -17.57 -24.16 -6.89
CA ASP A 95 -16.97 -25.49 -7.05
C ASP A 95 -15.77 -25.48 -8.02
N THR A 96 -15.54 -24.41 -8.77
CA THR A 96 -14.33 -24.24 -9.59
C THR A 96 -13.59 -22.94 -9.28
N GLY A 97 -12.30 -22.92 -9.58
CA GLY A 97 -11.47 -21.75 -9.37
C GLY A 97 -10.07 -21.88 -9.95
N TYR A 98 -9.24 -20.90 -9.63
CA TYR A 98 -7.85 -20.81 -10.05
C TYR A 98 -6.95 -20.62 -8.85
N VAL A 99 -5.74 -21.16 -8.91
CA VAL A 99 -4.63 -20.84 -8.03
C VAL A 99 -3.57 -20.13 -8.88
N VAL A 100 -3.39 -18.84 -8.63
CA VAL A 100 -2.45 -17.98 -9.36
C VAL A 100 -1.19 -17.81 -8.54
N PHE A 101 -0.02 -18.12 -9.07
CA PHE A 101 1.27 -18.01 -8.38
C PHE A 101 2.07 -16.85 -8.95
N ARG A 102 2.76 -16.12 -8.07
CA ARG A 102 3.72 -15.07 -8.44
C ARG A 102 5.02 -15.26 -7.69
N ASP A 103 6.13 -14.96 -8.33
CA ASP A 103 7.45 -15.01 -7.70
C ASP A 103 7.51 -13.97 -6.57
N ALA A 104 7.73 -14.39 -5.34
CA ALA A 104 7.80 -13.49 -4.19
C ALA A 104 9.10 -12.67 -4.17
N ASN A 105 10.11 -13.00 -4.98
CA ASN A 105 11.33 -12.19 -5.13
C ASN A 105 11.12 -10.97 -6.02
N GLU A 106 10.11 -10.98 -6.90
CA GLU A 106 9.67 -9.77 -7.63
C GLU A 106 9.06 -8.73 -6.69
N PHE A 107 8.78 -9.13 -5.45
CA PHE A 107 8.27 -8.29 -4.36
C PHE A 107 9.21 -8.34 -3.15
N PRO A 108 10.40 -7.68 -3.22
CA PRO A 108 11.41 -7.69 -2.16
C PRO A 108 10.89 -6.98 -0.90
N GLY A 109 10.15 -7.73 -0.09
CA GLY A 109 9.45 -7.30 1.12
C GLY A 109 8.63 -8.42 1.76
N ILE A 110 8.35 -9.48 0.98
CA ILE A 110 7.60 -10.67 1.42
C ILE A 110 8.54 -11.82 1.82
N ALA A 111 9.75 -11.91 1.24
CA ALA A 111 10.72 -12.96 1.53
C ALA A 111 11.57 -12.66 2.79
N GLY A 112 11.66 -13.64 3.69
CA GLY A 112 12.29 -13.52 5.00
C GLY A 112 13.81 -13.36 5.01
N THR A 113 14.31 -12.14 4.80
CA THR A 113 15.54 -11.68 5.46
C THR A 113 15.18 -10.84 6.70
N PRO A 114 15.87 -11.02 7.84
CA PRO A 114 15.72 -10.12 8.98
C PRO A 114 16.43 -8.81 8.67
N ALA A 115 15.79 -7.92 7.91
CA ALA A 115 16.17 -6.52 7.85
C ALA A 115 15.64 -5.82 9.11
N VAL A 116 16.20 -6.17 10.27
CA VAL A 116 15.90 -5.47 11.54
C VAL A 116 16.63 -4.11 11.59
N ASP A 117 17.58 -3.86 10.69
CA ASP A 117 18.47 -2.70 10.79
C ASP A 117 17.96 -1.38 10.16
N PRO A 118 17.26 -1.34 9.00
CA PRO A 118 16.79 -0.07 8.43
C PRO A 118 15.67 0.56 9.26
N VAL A 119 14.70 -0.25 9.67
CA VAL A 119 13.50 0.21 10.38
C VAL A 119 13.87 0.73 11.78
N SER A 120 14.75 0.03 12.51
CA SER A 120 15.19 0.44 13.86
C SER A 120 15.93 1.79 13.87
N SER A 121 16.76 2.04 12.85
CA SER A 121 17.51 3.29 12.69
C SER A 121 16.57 4.47 12.36
N VAL A 122 15.64 4.27 11.42
CA VAL A 122 14.64 5.29 11.03
C VAL A 122 13.74 5.65 12.21
N ILE A 123 13.22 4.67 12.95
CA ILE A 123 12.41 4.90 14.16
C ILE A 123 13.14 5.77 15.18
N SER A 124 14.40 5.44 15.44
CA SER A 124 15.19 6.11 16.46
C SER A 124 15.45 7.58 16.11
N HIS A 125 15.74 7.86 14.84
CA HIS A 125 15.92 9.22 14.35
C HIS A 125 14.60 10.01 14.37
N ASP A 126 13.54 9.40 13.86
CA ASP A 126 12.27 10.10 13.62
C ASP A 126 11.46 10.35 14.88
N LEU A 127 11.61 9.52 15.93
CA LEU A 127 11.05 9.80 17.25
C LEU A 127 11.91 10.78 18.05
N ARG A 128 13.23 10.80 17.84
CA ARG A 128 14.12 11.68 18.59
C ARG A 128 13.94 13.15 18.22
N ASN A 129 13.70 13.43 16.94
CA ASN A 129 13.48 14.80 16.47
C ASN A 129 12.27 15.51 17.13
N PRO A 130 11.03 14.98 17.07
CA PRO A 130 9.89 15.59 17.76
C PRO A 130 10.06 15.59 19.28
N LEU A 131 10.74 14.59 19.86
CA LEU A 131 11.06 14.59 21.30
C LEU A 131 11.98 15.76 21.69
N ASP A 132 12.97 16.08 20.86
CA ASP A 132 13.89 17.19 21.13
C ASP A 132 13.19 18.55 20.93
N VAL A 133 12.28 18.66 19.95
CA VAL A 133 11.38 19.83 19.78
C VAL A 133 10.48 20.01 21.01
N ALA A 134 9.79 18.96 21.47
CA ALA A 134 8.95 19.01 22.65
C ALA A 134 9.74 19.45 23.90
N LYS A 135 10.97 18.95 24.08
CA LYS A 135 11.85 19.36 25.19
C LYS A 135 12.26 20.83 25.09
N ALA A 136 12.55 21.33 23.88
CA ALA A 136 12.91 22.73 23.67
C ALA A 136 11.75 23.67 24.00
N HIS A 137 10.55 23.38 23.49
CA HIS A 137 9.35 24.16 23.78
C HIS A 137 8.92 24.07 25.24
N LEU A 138 9.04 22.90 25.88
CA LEU A 138 8.75 22.78 27.31
C LEU A 138 9.72 23.60 28.19
N ARG A 139 11.00 23.73 27.79
CA ARG A 139 11.95 24.62 28.47
C ARG A 139 11.56 26.08 28.27
N ALA A 140 11.26 26.48 27.03
CA ALA A 140 10.82 27.82 26.71
C ALA A 140 9.54 28.19 27.49
N ALA A 141 8.55 27.30 27.56
CA ALA A 141 7.32 27.47 28.35
C ALA A 141 7.60 27.72 29.83
N ARG A 142 8.60 27.06 30.41
CA ARG A 142 9.00 27.27 31.81
C ARG A 142 9.69 28.61 32.05
N GLU A 143 10.35 29.16 31.03
CA GLU A 143 11.07 30.43 31.10
C GLU A 143 10.16 31.62 30.80
N THR A 144 9.28 31.49 29.81
CA THR A 144 8.43 32.58 29.31
C THR A 144 7.02 32.56 29.89
N GLY A 145 6.51 31.38 30.26
CA GLY A 145 5.11 31.19 30.63
C GLY A 145 4.13 31.28 29.45
N ASP A 146 4.63 31.32 28.22
CA ASP A 146 3.83 31.44 27.01
C ASP A 146 3.11 30.13 26.68
N THR A 147 1.81 30.23 26.39
CA THR A 147 0.97 29.09 26.07
C THR A 147 1.21 28.51 24.69
N GLU A 148 1.73 29.29 23.73
CA GLU A 148 2.03 28.81 22.37
C GLU A 148 3.05 27.66 22.37
N HIS A 149 3.91 27.61 23.39
CA HIS A 149 4.86 26.52 23.55
C HIS A 149 4.20 25.20 23.97
N PHE A 150 3.02 25.22 24.60
CA PHE A 150 2.28 23.99 24.92
C PHE A 150 1.63 23.40 23.68
N ASP A 151 1.18 24.22 22.74
CA ASP A 151 0.63 23.77 21.46
C ASP A 151 1.71 23.04 20.65
N ALA A 152 2.91 23.61 20.53
CA ALA A 152 4.04 22.96 19.86
C ALA A 152 4.47 21.64 20.53
N VAL A 153 4.28 21.49 21.85
CA VAL A 153 4.51 20.23 22.57
C VAL A 153 3.41 19.21 22.24
N ALA A 154 2.15 19.65 22.13
CA ALA A 154 1.05 18.78 21.73
C ALA A 154 1.27 18.24 20.30
N ASP A 155 1.62 19.11 19.36
CA ASP A 155 1.91 18.75 17.96
C ASP A 155 3.05 17.71 17.86
N ALA A 156 4.10 17.91 18.66
CA ALA A 156 5.22 16.97 18.72
C ALA A 156 4.79 15.60 19.27
N HIS A 157 3.88 15.54 20.25
CA HIS A 157 3.33 14.27 20.74
C HIS A 157 2.44 13.56 19.72
N GLU A 158 1.52 14.29 19.08
CA GLU A 158 0.67 13.74 18.03
C GLU A 158 1.50 13.16 16.88
N ARG A 159 2.59 13.84 16.52
CA ARG A 159 3.57 13.34 15.56
C ARG A 159 4.25 12.05 16.02
N MET A 160 4.69 11.97 17.27
CA MET A 160 5.29 10.73 17.81
C MET A 160 4.28 9.57 17.80
N GLU A 161 3.03 9.80 18.20
CA GLU A 161 1.99 8.77 18.18
C GLU A 161 1.75 8.24 16.76
N ARG A 162 1.74 9.13 15.76
CA ARG A 162 1.61 8.73 14.35
C ARG A 162 2.79 7.87 13.91
N ILE A 163 4.03 8.27 14.20
CA ILE A 163 5.22 7.45 13.90
C ILE A 163 5.11 6.07 14.56
N ILE A 164 4.71 6.00 15.83
CA ILE A 164 4.52 4.73 16.55
C ILE A 164 3.45 3.88 15.87
N ARG A 165 2.31 4.46 15.48
CA ARG A 165 1.24 3.75 14.76
C ARG A 165 1.74 3.22 13.42
N ASP A 166 2.49 4.01 12.66
CA ASP A 166 3.05 3.65 11.36
C ASP A 166 4.05 2.50 11.47
N VAL A 167 4.96 2.61 12.43
CA VAL A 167 5.95 1.57 12.74
C VAL A 167 5.29 0.28 13.20
N LEU A 168 4.27 0.36 14.05
CA LEU A 168 3.51 -0.82 14.48
C LEU A 168 2.77 -1.49 13.31
N THR A 169 2.47 -0.76 12.23
CA THR A 169 1.82 -1.30 11.02
C THR A 169 2.80 -1.95 10.08
N ILE A 170 4.07 -1.52 10.15
CA ILE A 170 5.19 -2.18 9.48
C ILE A 170 5.73 -3.33 10.35
N SER A 171 5.52 -3.33 11.65
CA SER A 171 6.02 -4.37 12.56
C SER A 171 5.02 -5.51 12.76
N ARG A 172 3.74 -5.16 12.93
CA ARG A 172 2.63 -6.11 12.91
C ARG A 172 2.27 -6.37 11.45
N ASP A 173 1.85 -7.58 11.14
CA ASP A 173 1.33 -8.03 9.84
C ASP A 173 2.35 -8.61 8.87
N ARG A 174 2.52 -9.94 9.00
CA ARG A 174 2.88 -10.86 7.92
C ARG A 174 1.66 -11.61 7.37
N THR A 175 0.47 -11.35 7.89
CA THR A 175 -0.74 -12.12 7.57
C THR A 175 -1.94 -11.19 7.72
N VAL A 176 -2.77 -11.06 6.68
CA VAL A 176 -4.06 -10.38 6.77
C VAL A 176 -4.90 -11.15 7.78
N LEU A 177 -5.14 -10.56 8.95
CA LEU A 177 -6.14 -11.06 9.87
C LEU A 177 -7.47 -10.45 9.43
N ASP A 178 -8.26 -11.25 8.71
CA ASP A 178 -9.69 -11.06 8.44
C ASP A 178 -10.09 -10.07 7.31
N PRO A 179 -9.92 -10.44 6.01
CA PRO A 179 -10.52 -9.68 4.91
C PRO A 179 -12.05 -9.79 5.00
N THR A 180 -12.69 -8.75 5.54
CA THR A 180 -14.11 -8.71 5.85
C THR A 180 -14.91 -8.35 4.60
N GLY A 181 -15.11 -9.33 3.72
CA GLY A 181 -16.07 -9.26 2.62
C GLY A 181 -15.85 -8.10 1.61
N ASN A 182 -16.87 -7.82 0.80
CA ASN A 182 -16.84 -6.80 -0.25
C ASN A 182 -16.77 -5.39 0.37
N VAL A 183 -15.58 -4.80 0.43
CA VAL A 183 -15.34 -3.42 0.86
C VAL A 183 -15.63 -2.46 -0.29
N SER A 184 -16.46 -1.44 -0.04
CA SER A 184 -16.68 -0.34 -0.99
C SER A 184 -15.51 0.62 -0.97
N ILE A 185 -14.82 0.75 -2.11
CA ILE A 185 -13.70 1.69 -2.28
C ILE A 185 -14.18 3.14 -2.14
N GLU A 186 -15.39 3.44 -2.63
CA GLU A 186 -16.01 4.76 -2.48
C GLU A 186 -16.21 5.14 -1.00
N ALA A 187 -16.77 4.22 -0.21
CA ALA A 187 -17.01 4.45 1.21
C ALA A 187 -15.69 4.62 1.96
N ALA A 188 -14.71 3.74 1.73
CA ALA A 188 -13.40 3.81 2.37
C ALA A 188 -12.66 5.11 2.04
N ALA A 189 -12.73 5.59 0.78
CA ALA A 189 -12.15 6.87 0.39
C ALA A 189 -12.85 8.05 1.08
N LYS A 190 -14.18 8.06 1.14
CA LYS A 190 -14.93 9.14 1.82
C LYS A 190 -14.67 9.16 3.33
N ASP A 191 -14.61 8.00 3.97
CA ASP A 191 -14.35 7.88 5.41
C ASP A 191 -12.92 8.33 5.74
N ALA A 192 -11.93 7.89 4.95
CA ALA A 192 -10.54 8.34 5.09
C ALA A 192 -10.37 9.85 4.86
N TRP A 193 -11.16 10.47 3.98
CA TRP A 193 -11.08 11.91 3.77
C TRP A 193 -11.55 12.71 4.99
N GLN A 194 -12.52 12.19 5.75
CA GLN A 194 -13.02 12.84 6.97
C GLN A 194 -12.03 12.75 8.14
N SER A 195 -11.06 11.84 8.10
CA SER A 195 -10.06 11.65 9.15
C SER A 195 -8.74 12.38 8.90
N VAL A 196 -8.53 12.92 7.68
CA VAL A 196 -7.34 13.69 7.31
C VAL A 196 -7.63 15.19 7.43
N ASP A 197 -6.67 15.94 7.99
CA ASP A 197 -6.74 17.40 7.96
C ASP A 197 -6.50 17.89 6.53
N THR A 198 -7.59 18.31 5.88
CA THR A 198 -7.63 18.60 4.46
C THR A 198 -7.60 20.10 4.17
N GLU A 199 -7.64 20.97 5.19
CA GLU A 199 -7.66 22.45 5.15
C GLU A 199 -8.27 23.10 3.88
N TYR A 200 -7.51 23.20 2.78
CA TYR A 200 -7.94 23.80 1.50
C TYR A 200 -8.06 22.81 0.33
N ALA A 201 -7.75 21.54 0.53
CA ALA A 201 -7.82 20.51 -0.48
C ALA A 201 -9.27 20.08 -0.73
N THR A 202 -9.53 19.62 -1.96
CA THR A 202 -10.83 19.10 -2.37
C THR A 202 -10.71 17.66 -2.81
N LEU A 203 -11.78 16.88 -2.60
CA LEU A 203 -11.87 15.50 -3.03
C LEU A 203 -12.96 15.36 -4.09
N ASP A 204 -12.57 14.81 -5.23
CA ASP A 204 -13.46 14.36 -6.30
C ASP A 204 -13.45 12.83 -6.34
N VAL A 205 -14.62 12.21 -6.14
CA VAL A 205 -14.76 10.75 -6.14
C VAL A 205 -15.71 10.37 -7.26
N ALA A 206 -15.27 9.49 -8.17
CA ALA A 206 -16.09 9.01 -9.26
C ALA A 206 -17.38 8.34 -8.74
N ASP A 207 -18.48 8.54 -9.48
CA ASP A 207 -19.82 8.05 -9.12
C ASP A 207 -19.91 6.52 -9.00
N THR A 208 -18.99 5.79 -9.63
CA THR A 208 -18.92 4.33 -9.60
C THR A 208 -17.50 3.87 -9.38
N LEU A 209 -17.24 3.31 -8.20
CA LEU A 209 -15.98 2.65 -7.84
C LEU A 209 -16.24 1.16 -7.55
N PRO A 210 -15.27 0.28 -7.84
CA PRO A 210 -15.43 -1.15 -7.60
C PRO A 210 -15.44 -1.48 -6.10
N THR A 211 -15.88 -2.70 -5.78
CA THR A 211 -15.71 -3.29 -4.45
C THR A 211 -14.58 -4.29 -4.46
N ALA A 212 -13.83 -4.40 -3.36
CA ALA A 212 -12.71 -5.34 -3.24
C ALA A 212 -12.85 -6.22 -2.01
N THR A 213 -12.42 -7.48 -2.10
CA THR A 213 -12.25 -8.33 -0.91
C THR A 213 -11.05 -7.82 -0.13
N ALA A 214 -11.30 -7.17 1.00
CA ALA A 214 -10.24 -6.48 1.74
C ALA A 214 -10.52 -6.35 3.25
N ASP A 215 -9.49 -5.98 4.00
CA ASP A 215 -9.62 -5.45 5.35
C ASP A 215 -10.00 -3.97 5.26
N SER A 216 -11.23 -3.63 5.68
CA SER A 216 -11.77 -2.28 5.61
C SER A 216 -10.90 -1.24 6.33
N GLY A 217 -10.34 -1.57 7.49
CA GLY A 217 -9.49 -0.67 8.27
C GLY A 217 -8.15 -0.40 7.59
N ARG A 218 -7.57 -1.41 6.93
CA ARG A 218 -6.35 -1.23 6.13
C ARG A 218 -6.61 -0.43 4.87
N VAL A 219 -7.72 -0.66 4.16
CA VAL A 219 -8.06 0.12 2.96
C VAL A 219 -8.29 1.58 3.34
N GLN A 220 -9.01 1.87 4.42
CA GLN A 220 -9.15 3.23 4.94
C GLN A 220 -7.77 3.85 5.18
N ARG A 221 -6.87 3.13 5.85
CA ARG A 221 -5.52 3.62 6.13
C ARG A 221 -4.66 3.84 4.89
N LEU A 222 -4.83 3.02 3.85
CA LEU A 222 -4.19 3.25 2.55
C LEU A 222 -4.60 4.62 2.01
N PHE A 223 -5.90 4.91 2.01
CA PHE A 223 -6.42 6.21 1.59
C PHE A 223 -5.91 7.36 2.47
N GLU A 224 -5.91 7.21 3.79
CA GLU A 224 -5.39 8.23 4.72
C GLU A 224 -3.93 8.58 4.44
N ASN A 225 -3.10 7.60 4.06
CA ASN A 225 -1.71 7.85 3.68
C ASN A 225 -1.62 8.58 2.34
N LEU A 226 -2.40 8.17 1.35
CA LEU A 226 -2.39 8.81 0.02
C LEU A 226 -2.90 10.25 0.08
N PHE A 227 -3.99 10.51 0.80
CA PHE A 227 -4.56 11.85 0.93
C PHE A 227 -3.65 12.78 1.70
N ARG A 228 -3.09 12.30 2.82
CA ARG A 228 -2.10 13.08 3.58
C ARG A 228 -0.91 13.46 2.70
N ASN A 229 -0.37 12.50 1.94
CA ASN A 229 0.73 12.77 1.02
C ASN A 229 0.33 13.84 -0.02
N ALA A 230 -0.85 13.74 -0.62
CA ALA A 230 -1.32 14.71 -1.60
C ALA A 230 -1.47 16.12 -1.00
N VAL A 231 -2.05 16.24 0.19
CA VAL A 231 -2.24 17.53 0.88
C VAL A 231 -0.90 18.13 1.32
N GLU A 232 -0.04 17.34 1.96
CA GLU A 232 1.25 17.81 2.49
C GLU A 232 2.23 18.25 1.39
N HIS A 233 2.20 17.59 0.23
CA HIS A 233 3.13 17.84 -0.87
C HIS A 233 2.56 18.71 -2.00
N GLY A 234 1.24 18.78 -2.17
CA GLY A 234 0.64 19.61 -3.21
C GLY A 234 0.59 21.10 -2.87
N ALA A 235 0.70 21.48 -1.59
CA ALA A 235 0.61 22.88 -1.15
C ALA A 235 1.91 23.71 -1.34
N THR A 236 3.05 23.12 -1.69
CA THR A 236 4.38 23.77 -1.51
C THR A 236 5.14 24.20 -2.77
N ALA A 237 4.60 24.08 -3.98
CA ALA A 237 5.36 24.44 -5.20
C ALA A 237 5.06 25.84 -5.75
N ASP A 238 5.39 26.90 -5.00
CA ASP A 238 5.68 28.22 -5.58
C ASP A 238 7.15 28.65 -5.35
N GLN A 239 8.02 27.70 -4.98
CA GLN A 239 9.45 27.96 -4.83
C GLN A 239 10.30 26.88 -5.47
N THR A 240 10.36 26.89 -6.81
CA THR A 240 11.52 26.36 -7.52
C THR A 240 11.84 27.18 -8.77
N LEU A 241 12.85 28.03 -8.60
CA LEU A 241 13.91 28.38 -9.56
C LEU A 241 13.56 29.37 -10.69
N SER A 242 13.63 30.65 -10.35
CA SER A 242 14.27 31.65 -11.20
C SER A 242 15.46 32.25 -10.45
N ASP A 243 16.55 31.46 -10.34
CA ASP A 243 17.88 32.00 -10.10
C ASP A 243 18.42 32.50 -11.44
N ASP A 244 18.02 33.71 -11.79
CA ASP A 244 18.71 34.52 -12.80
C ASP A 244 18.30 35.98 -12.60
N SER A 245 19.13 36.70 -11.84
CA SER A 245 19.56 38.09 -12.08
C SER A 245 19.71 38.90 -10.80
N ALA A 246 20.86 39.54 -10.71
CA ALA A 246 21.22 40.53 -9.72
C ALA A 246 20.23 41.71 -9.66
N GLY A 247 20.05 42.27 -8.45
CA GLY A 247 19.84 43.70 -8.27
C GLY A 247 18.53 44.13 -7.60
N SER A 248 18.69 44.71 -6.41
CA SER A 248 17.99 45.91 -5.90
C SER A 248 16.55 45.77 -5.36
N ASP A 249 16.44 46.08 -4.06
CA ASP A 249 15.40 46.87 -3.40
C ASP A 249 13.99 46.86 -3.99
N SER A 250 13.03 46.30 -3.25
CA SER A 250 11.68 46.88 -3.15
C SER A 250 10.91 46.37 -1.94
N THR A 251 10.48 47.36 -1.15
CA THR A 251 9.58 47.33 -0.01
C THR A 251 8.20 46.77 -0.37
N SER A 252 7.65 45.98 0.56
CA SER A 252 6.22 45.69 0.77
C SER A 252 5.40 45.19 -0.43
N SER A 253 5.20 43.88 -0.45
CA SER A 253 3.90 43.29 -0.79
C SER A 253 3.67 42.10 0.13
N ARG A 254 2.75 42.25 1.07
CA ARG A 254 2.07 41.11 1.72
C ARG A 254 1.23 40.43 0.64
N ALA A 255 1.86 39.62 -0.20
CA ALA A 255 1.14 38.67 -1.01
C ALA A 255 0.57 37.64 -0.04
N ALA A 256 -0.76 37.59 0.04
CA ALA A 256 -1.45 36.48 0.69
C ALA A 256 -0.84 35.19 0.15
N ASN A 257 -0.28 34.39 1.05
CA ASN A 257 0.30 33.09 0.77
C ASN A 257 -0.86 32.18 0.35
N SER A 258 -1.28 32.31 -0.92
CA SER A 258 -2.40 31.56 -1.47
C SER A 258 -1.86 30.19 -1.79
N ALA A 259 -1.72 29.35 -0.75
CA ALA A 259 -1.51 27.93 -0.90
C ALA A 259 -2.49 27.43 -1.96
N ARG A 260 -1.97 26.89 -3.06
CA ARG A 260 -2.83 26.39 -4.12
C ARG A 260 -3.59 25.20 -3.55
N ALA A 261 -4.90 25.33 -3.46
CA ALA A 261 -5.79 24.23 -3.09
C ALA A 261 -5.55 23.04 -4.02
N VAL A 262 -5.16 21.91 -3.45
CA VAL A 262 -4.91 20.66 -4.17
C VAL A 262 -6.23 19.93 -4.38
N THR A 263 -6.46 19.43 -5.58
CA THR A 263 -7.59 18.55 -5.87
C THR A 263 -7.10 17.11 -5.93
N VAL A 264 -7.68 16.27 -5.07
CA VAL A 264 -7.45 14.82 -5.09
C VAL A 264 -8.63 14.16 -5.79
N THR A 265 -8.35 13.28 -6.75
CA THR A 265 -9.35 12.55 -7.52
C THR A 265 -9.21 11.06 -7.28
N VAL A 266 -10.32 10.39 -6.92
CA VAL A 266 -10.41 8.93 -6.83
C VAL A 266 -11.28 8.43 -7.96
N GLY A 267 -10.75 7.57 -8.83
CA GLY A 267 -11.47 7.06 -10.00
C GLY A 267 -11.31 5.56 -10.19
N ALA A 268 -12.20 4.99 -11.00
CA ALA A 268 -12.22 3.56 -11.29
C ALA A 268 -11.20 3.18 -12.38
N LEU A 269 -10.68 1.96 -12.27
CA LEU A 269 -9.99 1.22 -13.32
C LEU A 269 -10.79 -0.07 -13.61
N GLU A 270 -10.50 -0.72 -14.72
CA GLU A 270 -11.20 -1.95 -15.14
C GLU A 270 -11.19 -3.03 -14.06
N ASN A 271 -10.09 -3.16 -13.32
CA ASN A 271 -9.92 -4.09 -12.18
C ASN A 271 -9.22 -3.39 -11.00
N GLY A 272 -9.70 -2.20 -10.61
CA GLY A 272 -9.03 -1.44 -9.57
C GLY A 272 -9.51 0.00 -9.41
N PHE A 273 -8.69 0.82 -8.77
CA PHE A 273 -8.92 2.25 -8.61
C PHE A 273 -7.62 3.02 -8.75
N TYR A 274 -7.73 4.33 -8.95
CA TYR A 274 -6.59 5.23 -8.86
C TYR A 274 -6.90 6.38 -7.90
N VAL A 275 -5.84 6.92 -7.29
CA VAL A 275 -5.83 8.19 -6.56
C VAL A 275 -4.87 9.11 -7.27
N ALA A 276 -5.34 10.27 -7.70
CA ALA A 276 -4.52 11.27 -8.39
C ALA A 276 -4.60 12.62 -7.69
N ASP A 277 -3.51 13.37 -7.67
CA ASP A 277 -3.49 14.77 -7.28
C ASP A 277 -3.10 15.69 -8.45
N ASP A 278 -3.36 16.98 -8.31
CA ASP A 278 -2.91 18.03 -9.23
C ASP A 278 -1.73 18.86 -8.67
N GLY A 279 -0.97 18.26 -7.75
CA GLY A 279 0.25 18.81 -7.18
C GLY A 279 1.45 18.74 -8.14
N PRO A 280 2.68 18.93 -7.64
CA PRO A 280 3.89 18.93 -8.47
C PRO A 280 4.29 17.54 -9.00
N GLY A 281 3.70 16.47 -8.44
CA GLY A 281 4.00 15.09 -8.80
C GLY A 281 5.34 14.57 -8.27
N ILE A 282 5.63 13.30 -8.57
CA ILE A 282 6.90 12.64 -8.23
C ILE A 282 7.78 12.53 -9.49
N PRO A 283 9.03 13.04 -9.46
CA PRO A 283 10.00 12.89 -10.53
C PRO A 283 10.20 11.43 -10.93
N ALA A 284 10.34 11.15 -12.23
CA ALA A 284 10.43 9.76 -12.72
C ALA A 284 11.59 8.95 -12.12
N GLY A 285 12.72 9.61 -11.82
CA GLY A 285 13.88 8.97 -11.19
C GLY A 285 13.69 8.62 -9.72
N GLU A 286 12.70 9.20 -9.04
CA GLU A 286 12.43 8.99 -7.61
C GLU A 286 11.38 7.89 -7.38
N ARG A 287 10.54 7.59 -8.38
CA ARG A 287 9.42 6.63 -8.26
C ARG A 287 9.81 5.23 -7.84
N ALA A 288 11.05 4.82 -8.09
CA ALA A 288 11.56 3.51 -7.69
C ALA A 288 11.93 3.44 -6.19
N VAL A 289 12.23 4.59 -5.57
CA VAL A 289 12.72 4.68 -4.19
C VAL A 289 11.71 5.29 -3.22
N VAL A 290 10.64 5.91 -3.72
CA VAL A 290 9.62 6.56 -2.86
C VAL A 290 8.84 5.59 -1.97
N PHE A 291 8.93 4.29 -2.25
CA PHE A 291 8.36 3.23 -1.39
C PHE A 291 9.34 2.74 -0.32
N GLU A 292 10.61 3.13 -0.38
CA GLU A 292 11.58 2.76 0.64
C GLU A 292 11.24 3.44 1.98
N PRO A 293 11.21 2.70 3.10
CA PRO A 293 10.94 3.28 4.41
C PRO A 293 11.93 4.40 4.76
N GLY A 294 11.39 5.59 5.06
CA GLY A 294 12.16 6.78 5.45
C GLY A 294 12.43 7.75 4.30
N TYR A 295 11.98 7.46 3.08
CA TYR A 295 12.08 8.41 1.97
C TYR A 295 11.08 9.56 2.14
N SER A 296 11.57 10.78 2.35
CA SER A 296 10.76 12.01 2.42
C SER A 296 11.53 13.19 1.83
N THR A 297 10.86 14.01 1.01
CA THR A 297 11.40 15.27 0.48
C THR A 297 11.10 16.47 1.37
N ARG A 298 10.29 16.30 2.42
CA ARG A 298 9.89 17.36 3.35
C ARG A 298 10.61 17.23 4.69
N GLU A 299 11.04 18.36 5.24
CA GLU A 299 11.57 18.45 6.59
C GLU A 299 10.48 18.08 7.61
N GLY A 300 10.67 16.92 8.24
CA GLY A 300 9.74 16.39 9.23
C GLY A 300 8.64 15.45 8.72
N GLY A 301 8.64 15.10 7.44
CA GLY A 301 7.88 13.96 6.94
C GLY A 301 8.46 12.65 7.49
N THR A 302 7.63 11.65 7.78
CA THR A 302 8.08 10.35 8.29
C THR A 302 8.68 9.47 7.21
N GLY A 303 8.36 9.74 5.93
CA GLY A 303 8.77 8.90 4.81
C GLY A 303 8.28 7.46 4.87
N LEU A 304 7.27 7.18 5.71
CA LEU A 304 6.67 5.85 5.86
C LEU A 304 5.36 5.73 5.08
N GLY A 305 4.75 6.84 4.64
CA GLY A 305 3.39 6.84 4.10
C GLY A 305 3.22 5.94 2.88
N LEU A 306 4.06 6.08 1.86
CA LEU A 306 4.00 5.23 0.67
C LEU A 306 4.46 3.78 0.94
N ALA A 307 5.42 3.58 1.83
CA ALA A 307 5.82 2.24 2.28
C ALA A 307 4.65 1.49 2.95
N ILE A 308 3.81 2.19 3.71
CA ILE A 308 2.59 1.64 4.31
C ILE A 308 1.57 1.30 3.22
N VAL A 309 1.38 2.17 2.23
CA VAL A 309 0.49 1.92 1.08
C VAL A 309 0.91 0.66 0.34
N GLU A 310 2.19 0.55 -0.03
CA GLU A 310 2.74 -0.64 -0.69
C GLU A 310 2.51 -1.89 0.15
N ARG A 311 2.80 -1.83 1.45
CA ARG A 311 2.59 -2.98 2.34
C ARG A 311 1.13 -3.39 2.44
N ILE A 312 0.21 -2.44 2.49
CA ILE A 312 -1.23 -2.73 2.51
C ILE A 312 -1.65 -3.40 1.20
N VAL A 313 -1.27 -2.84 0.05
CA VAL A 313 -1.55 -3.42 -1.27
C VAL A 313 -1.01 -4.85 -1.35
N VAL A 314 0.26 -5.02 -1.01
CA VAL A 314 0.94 -6.32 -1.06
C VAL A 314 0.28 -7.33 -0.11
N ALA A 315 -0.10 -6.93 1.10
CA ALA A 315 -0.79 -7.81 2.04
C ALA A 315 -2.13 -8.32 1.48
N HIS A 316 -2.81 -7.52 0.65
CA HIS A 316 -4.05 -7.92 -0.03
C HIS A 316 -3.80 -8.67 -1.35
N GLY A 317 -2.54 -8.86 -1.76
CA GLY A 317 -2.20 -9.46 -3.05
C GLY A 317 -2.61 -8.60 -4.25
N TRP A 318 -2.67 -7.28 -4.04
CA TRP A 318 -2.97 -6.28 -5.05
C TRP A 318 -1.69 -5.81 -5.76
N GLU A 319 -1.85 -5.07 -6.84
CA GLU A 319 -0.75 -4.38 -7.54
C GLU A 319 -0.84 -2.88 -7.33
N LEU A 320 0.31 -2.21 -7.35
CA LEU A 320 0.44 -0.77 -7.19
C LEU A 320 1.39 -0.23 -8.25
N THR A 321 1.08 0.93 -8.83
CA THR A 321 2.03 1.65 -9.70
C THR A 321 1.88 3.15 -9.52
N LEU A 322 3.02 3.84 -9.63
CA LEU A 322 3.07 5.30 -9.66
C LEU A 322 3.26 5.82 -11.10
N THR A 323 2.33 6.65 -11.52
CA THR A 323 2.34 7.35 -12.80
C THR A 323 2.18 8.86 -12.59
N THR A 324 2.23 9.63 -13.68
CA THR A 324 1.90 11.06 -13.65
C THR A 324 0.40 11.21 -13.88
N ALA A 325 -0.28 12.01 -13.07
CA ALA A 325 -1.65 12.41 -13.33
C ALA A 325 -1.74 13.25 -14.61
N ALA A 326 -2.91 13.24 -15.26
CA ALA A 326 -3.13 14.01 -16.50
C ALA A 326 -2.87 15.52 -16.32
N ASN A 327 -3.02 16.03 -15.10
CA ASN A 327 -2.84 17.44 -14.74
C ASN A 327 -1.44 17.75 -14.17
N GLY A 328 -0.50 16.81 -14.21
CA GLY A 328 0.90 17.01 -13.78
C GLY A 328 1.25 16.55 -12.38
N GLY A 329 0.27 16.15 -11.55
CA GLY A 329 0.51 15.63 -10.21
C GLY A 329 0.82 14.13 -10.15
N THR A 330 0.72 13.55 -8.95
CA THR A 330 0.98 12.11 -8.75
C THR A 330 -0.27 11.31 -9.06
N ARG A 331 -0.13 10.15 -9.68
CA ARG A 331 -1.22 9.18 -9.83
C ARG A 331 -0.77 7.83 -9.32
N VAL A 332 -1.47 7.34 -8.31
CA VAL A 332 -1.29 6.02 -7.72
C VAL A 332 -2.40 5.12 -8.25
N GLU A 333 -2.03 4.05 -8.96
CA GLU A 333 -2.97 3.07 -9.48
C GLU A 333 -2.86 1.78 -8.67
N VAL A 334 -4.01 1.21 -8.31
CA VAL A 334 -4.11 -0.02 -7.51
C VAL A 334 -5.03 -1.00 -8.23
N TRP A 335 -4.59 -2.25 -8.42
CA TRP A 335 -5.36 -3.31 -9.08
C TRP A 335 -5.52 -4.54 -8.20
N PHE A 336 -6.65 -5.25 -8.33
CA PHE A 336 -6.98 -6.39 -7.46
C PHE A 336 -7.70 -7.54 -8.14
#